data_AF-A0A8T4V405-F1
#
_entry.id   AF-A0A8T4V405-F1
#
_cell.length_a   1.000
_cell.length_b   1.000
_cell.length_c   1.000
_cell.angle_alpha   90.00
_cell.angle_beta   90.00
_cell.angle_gamma   90.00
#
_symmetry.space_group_name_H-M   'P 1'
#
loop_
_entity.id
_entity.type
_entity.pdbx_description
1 polymer ?
#
loop_
_entity_poly.entity_id
_entity_poly.type
_entity_poly.pdbx_seq_one_letter_code
_entity_poly.pdbx_strand_id
1 'polypeptide(L)'
;MDIKLYKQAKQNIQKQREQELREEIQEDVKEEYERLKFESEKVIADEAILAKIKILHQKCSKLSAIQMYDQPRIDHRADILEMYLKTKRYHPRELKELEAFVKRRLELKKKK
;
A
#
# COMPACT_ATOMS: atom_id res chain seq x y z
N MET A 1 -25.93 23.81 55.00
CA MET A 1 -25.01 23.46 53.91
C MET A 1 -25.06 24.59 52.90
N ASP A 2 -23.92 25.23 52.64
CA ASP A 2 -23.86 26.55 51.98
C ASP A 2 -24.23 26.44 50.49
N ILE A 3 -25.22 27.21 50.01
CA ILE A 3 -25.66 27.21 48.60
C ILE A 3 -24.50 27.51 47.64
N LYS A 4 -23.52 28.29 48.11
CA LYS A 4 -22.27 28.57 47.40
C LYS A 4 -21.42 27.32 47.18
N LEU A 5 -21.26 26.49 48.22
CA LEU A 5 -20.53 25.21 48.15
C LEU A 5 -21.17 24.25 47.15
N TYR A 6 -22.51 24.18 47.12
CA TYR A 6 -23.23 23.36 46.13
C TYR A 6 -23.02 23.83 44.68
N LYS A 7 -23.13 25.15 44.44
CA LYS A 7 -22.90 25.72 43.10
C LYS A 7 -21.46 25.48 42.63
N GLN A 8 -20.50 25.57 43.54
CA GLN A 8 -19.08 25.37 43.26
C GLN A 8 -18.77 23.90 42.99
N ALA A 9 -19.34 22.96 43.76
CA ALA A 9 -19.23 21.52 43.50
C ALA A 9 -19.83 21.15 42.14
N LYS A 10 -21.01 21.70 41.80
CA LYS A 10 -21.65 21.47 40.50
C LYS A 10 -20.79 21.95 39.33
N GLN A 11 -20.19 23.14 39.43
CA GLN A 11 -19.26 23.65 38.41
C GLN A 11 -18.01 22.79 38.26
N ASN A 12 -17.46 22.27 39.37
CA ASN A 12 -16.27 21.42 39.32
C ASN A 12 -16.55 20.07 38.64
N ILE A 13 -17.69 19.45 38.95
CA ILE A 13 -18.12 18.20 38.29
C ILE A 13 -18.31 18.44 36.79
N GLN A 14 -18.92 19.57 36.42
CA GLN A 14 -19.17 19.91 35.02
C GLN A 14 -17.86 20.13 34.24
N LYS A 15 -16.88 20.80 34.85
CA LYS A 15 -15.53 20.97 34.27
C LYS A 15 -14.76 19.66 34.15
N GLN A 16 -14.82 18.79 35.17
CA GLN A 16 -14.20 17.46 35.11
C GLN A 16 -14.78 16.63 33.96
N ARG A 17 -16.10 16.60 33.81
CA ARG A 17 -16.77 15.87 32.73
C ARG A 17 -16.42 16.40 31.34
N GLU A 18 -16.36 17.73 31.19
CA GLU A 18 -15.92 18.35 29.92
C GLU A 18 -14.47 18.03 29.58
N GLN A 19 -13.61 17.88 30.59
CA GLN A 19 -12.21 17.54 30.40
C GLN A 19 -12.04 16.06 30.03
N GLU A 20 -12.75 15.15 30.71
CA GLU A 20 -12.83 13.72 30.36
C GLU A 20 -13.33 13.54 28.91
N LEU A 21 -14.40 14.24 28.52
CA LEU A 21 -14.93 14.17 27.14
C LEU A 21 -13.94 14.70 26.10
N ARG A 22 -13.16 15.74 26.43
CA ARG A 22 -12.13 16.27 25.53
C ARG A 22 -10.97 15.27 25.37
N GLU A 23 -10.60 14.59 26.44
CA GLU A 23 -9.57 13.55 26.42
C GLU A 23 -10.03 12.33 25.61
N GLU A 24 -11.26 11.86 25.81
CA GLU A 24 -11.87 10.78 24.99
C GLU A 24 -11.89 11.13 23.50
N ILE A 25 -12.43 12.30 23.13
CA ILE A 25 -12.48 12.73 21.72
C ILE A 25 -11.07 12.85 21.14
N GLN A 26 -10.09 13.28 21.94
CA GLN A 26 -8.71 13.40 21.49
C GLN A 26 -8.05 12.03 21.26
N GLU A 27 -8.38 11.02 22.05
CA GLU A 27 -7.93 9.64 21.83
C GLU A 27 -8.60 9.02 20.59
N ASP A 28 -9.92 9.16 20.45
CA ASP A 28 -10.66 8.66 19.29
C ASP A 28 -10.15 9.26 17.96
N VAL A 29 -9.92 10.57 17.94
CA VAL A 29 -9.38 11.27 16.75
C VAL A 29 -7.94 10.83 16.44
N LYS A 30 -7.13 10.50 17.45
CA LYS A 30 -5.79 9.94 17.23
C LYS A 30 -5.86 8.54 16.63
N GLU A 31 -6.70 7.66 17.16
CA GLU A 31 -6.88 6.33 16.60
C GLU A 31 -7.36 6.36 15.14
N GLU A 32 -8.33 7.23 14.83
CA GLU A 32 -8.84 7.38 13.48
C GLU A 32 -7.77 7.94 12.52
N TYR A 33 -6.97 8.90 12.99
CA TYR A 33 -5.82 9.40 12.23
C TYR A 33 -4.78 8.30 11.95
N GLU A 34 -4.45 7.48 12.93
CA GLU A 34 -3.50 6.37 12.75
C GLU A 34 -4.04 5.31 11.77
N ARG A 35 -5.35 5.00 11.83
CA ARG A 35 -6.00 4.12 10.85
C ARG A 35 -5.94 4.69 9.43
N LEU A 36 -6.32 5.96 9.25
CA LEU A 36 -6.26 6.63 7.94
C LEU A 36 -4.83 6.72 7.41
N LYS A 37 -3.85 6.97 8.29
CA LYS A 37 -2.44 6.96 7.93
C LYS A 37 -2.01 5.59 7.42
N PHE A 38 -2.33 4.53 8.16
CA PHE A 38 -2.03 3.15 7.74
C PHE A 38 -2.69 2.79 6.40
N GLU A 39 -3.96 3.17 6.20
CA GLU A 39 -4.65 2.96 4.93
C GLU A 39 -3.97 3.73 3.78
N SER A 40 -3.57 4.97 4.01
CA SER A 40 -2.86 5.77 3.00
C SER A 40 -1.49 5.18 2.64
N GLU A 41 -0.74 4.71 3.63
CA GLU A 41 0.56 4.05 3.43
C GLU A 41 0.40 2.74 2.63
N LYS A 42 -0.68 1.99 2.88
CA LYS A 42 -1.02 0.79 2.11
C LYS A 42 -1.37 1.12 0.66
N VAL A 43 -2.16 2.16 0.42
CA VAL A 43 -2.50 2.63 -0.94
C VAL A 43 -1.23 3.03 -1.70
N ILE A 44 -0.34 3.80 -1.06
CA ILE A 44 0.95 4.19 -1.66
C ILE A 44 1.81 2.96 -2.00
N ALA A 45 1.87 1.98 -1.09
CA ALA A 45 2.62 0.74 -1.33
C ALA A 45 2.04 -0.06 -2.52
N ASP A 46 0.71 -0.15 -2.61
CA ASP A 46 0.03 -0.81 -3.73
C ASP A 46 0.29 -0.08 -5.06
N GLU A 47 0.26 1.25 -5.07
CA GLU A 47 0.61 2.06 -6.25
C GLU A 47 2.06 1.86 -6.70
N ALA A 48 3.00 1.84 -5.75
CA ALA A 48 4.41 1.58 -6.04
C ALA A 48 4.62 0.19 -6.66
N ILE A 49 3.88 -0.82 -6.19
CA ILE A 49 3.95 -2.17 -6.72
C ILE A 49 3.33 -2.26 -8.11
N LEU A 50 2.19 -1.60 -8.35
CA LEU A 50 1.58 -1.50 -9.68
C LEU A 50 2.51 -0.81 -10.68
N ALA A 51 3.21 0.26 -10.26
CA ALA A 51 4.22 0.90 -11.09
C ALA A 51 5.37 -0.06 -11.45
N LYS A 52 5.81 -0.89 -10.49
CA LYS A 52 6.83 -1.92 -10.72
C LYS A 52 6.38 -2.98 -11.71
N ILE A 53 5.15 -3.47 -11.58
CA ILE A 53 4.51 -4.42 -12.52
C ILE A 53 4.44 -3.82 -13.93
N LYS A 54 4.06 -2.54 -14.06
CA LYS A 54 3.99 -1.84 -15.35
C LYS A 54 5.36 -1.76 -16.04
N ILE A 55 6.42 -1.46 -15.28
CA ILE A 55 7.79 -1.45 -15.81
C ILE A 55 8.22 -2.85 -16.25
N LEU A 56 7.89 -3.89 -15.48
CA LEU A 56 8.18 -5.28 -15.84
C LEU A 56 7.44 -5.69 -17.12
N HIS A 57 6.17 -5.33 -17.25
CA HIS A 57 5.37 -5.61 -18.45
C HIS A 57 6.04 -5.01 -19.69
N GLN A 58 6.39 -3.73 -19.64
CA GLN A 58 7.09 -3.05 -20.74
C GLN A 58 8.44 -3.72 -21.08
N LYS A 59 9.19 -4.19 -20.09
CA LYS A 59 10.44 -4.92 -20.31
C LYS A 59 10.21 -6.28 -20.96
N CYS A 60 9.18 -7.02 -20.54
CA CYS A 60 8.79 -8.29 -21.16
C CYS A 60 8.36 -8.11 -22.62
N SER A 61 7.49 -7.15 -22.93
CA SER A 61 7.05 -6.88 -24.32
C SER A 61 8.22 -6.46 -25.23
N LYS A 62 9.20 -5.71 -24.70
CA LYS A 62 10.42 -5.38 -25.45
C LYS A 62 11.35 -6.58 -25.66
N LEU A 63 11.35 -7.54 -24.73
CA LEU A 63 12.14 -8.77 -24.84
C LEU A 63 11.54 -9.74 -25.85
N SER A 64 10.21 -9.87 -25.90
CA SER A 64 9.55 -10.72 -26.89
C SER A 64 9.83 -10.23 -28.30
N ALA A 65 9.73 -8.92 -28.58
CA ALA A 65 10.03 -8.35 -29.90
C ALA A 65 11.45 -8.66 -30.44
N ILE A 66 12.40 -9.11 -29.61
CA ILE A 66 13.82 -9.26 -29.96
C ILE A 66 14.28 -10.74 -29.96
N GLN A 67 13.63 -11.67 -29.25
CA GLN A 67 14.15 -13.03 -29.01
C GLN A 67 13.21 -14.16 -29.48
N MET A 68 13.46 -14.69 -30.69
CA MET A 68 12.63 -15.74 -31.31
C MET A 68 12.60 -17.10 -30.58
N TYR A 69 13.65 -17.48 -29.84
CA TYR A 69 13.79 -18.84 -29.28
C TYR A 69 13.05 -19.07 -27.94
N ASP A 70 12.63 -18.02 -27.24
CA ASP A 70 11.92 -18.09 -25.94
C ASP A 70 10.63 -17.26 -25.92
N GLN A 71 10.19 -16.80 -27.10
CA GLN A 71 9.03 -15.92 -27.28
C GLN A 71 7.79 -16.36 -26.49
N PRO A 72 7.34 -17.63 -26.54
CA PRO A 72 6.10 -18.05 -25.89
C PRO A 72 6.15 -17.94 -24.36
N ARG A 73 7.33 -18.15 -23.76
CA ARG A 73 7.53 -18.01 -22.31
C ARG A 73 7.57 -16.54 -21.88
N ILE A 74 8.03 -15.65 -22.76
CA ILE A 74 8.07 -14.21 -22.50
C ILE A 74 6.67 -13.63 -22.63
N ASP A 75 5.92 -14.03 -23.66
CA ASP A 75 4.56 -13.59 -23.92
C ASP A 75 3.61 -14.04 -22.80
N HIS A 76 3.65 -15.32 -22.41
CA HIS A 76 2.86 -15.82 -21.26
C HIS A 76 3.13 -15.04 -19.96
N ARG A 77 4.36 -14.59 -19.74
CA ARG A 77 4.73 -13.78 -18.57
C ARG A 77 4.29 -12.32 -18.70
N ALA A 78 4.23 -11.79 -19.92
CA ALA A 78 3.61 -10.49 -20.18
C ALA A 78 2.10 -10.57 -19.88
N ASP A 79 1.42 -11.64 -20.30
CA ASP A 79 -0.01 -11.85 -20.04
C ASP A 79 -0.32 -11.91 -18.53
N ILE A 80 0.52 -12.60 -17.74
CA ILE A 80 0.40 -12.63 -16.27
C ILE A 80 0.52 -11.22 -15.68
N LEU A 81 1.49 -10.43 -16.13
CA LEU A 81 1.68 -9.05 -15.67
C LEU A 81 0.52 -8.14 -16.08
N GLU A 82 -0.05 -8.35 -17.27
CA GLU A 82 -1.24 -7.63 -17.73
C GLU A 82 -2.46 -7.98 -16.87
N MET A 83 -2.65 -9.26 -16.53
CA MET A 83 -3.71 -9.73 -15.65
C MET A 83 -3.60 -9.09 -14.25
N TYR A 84 -2.38 -8.97 -13.71
CA TYR A 84 -2.15 -8.31 -12.42
C TYR A 84 -2.48 -6.82 -12.47
N LEU A 85 -2.16 -6.12 -13.56
CA LEU A 85 -2.53 -4.71 -13.74
C LEU A 85 -4.05 -4.53 -13.83
N LYS A 86 -4.76 -5.43 -14.52
CA LYS A 86 -6.22 -5.38 -14.66
C LYS A 86 -6.94 -5.68 -13.35
N THR A 87 -6.49 -6.71 -12.62
CA THR A 87 -7.16 -7.19 -11.40
C THR A 87 -6.72 -6.45 -10.13
N LYS A 88 -5.61 -5.71 -10.20
CA LYS A 88 -4.89 -5.13 -9.04
C LYS A 88 -4.54 -6.16 -7.96
N ARG A 89 -4.50 -7.45 -8.33
CA ARG A 89 -4.11 -8.56 -7.46
C ARG A 89 -2.86 -9.19 -8.04
N TYR A 90 -1.82 -9.29 -7.22
CA TYR A 90 -0.56 -9.93 -7.60
C TYR A 90 -0.13 -10.90 -6.51
N HIS A 91 0.58 -11.95 -6.89
CA HIS A 91 1.16 -12.88 -5.93
C HIS A 91 2.63 -12.50 -5.66
N PRO A 92 3.03 -12.16 -4.41
CA PRO A 92 4.37 -11.65 -4.12
C PRO A 92 5.51 -12.58 -4.55
N ARG A 93 5.29 -13.90 -4.46
CA ARG A 93 6.25 -14.90 -4.89
C ARG A 93 6.41 -14.94 -6.41
N GLU A 94 5.31 -14.89 -7.15
CA GLU A 94 5.33 -14.92 -8.62
C GLU A 94 5.97 -13.63 -9.16
N LEU A 95 5.71 -12.49 -8.53
CA LEU A 95 6.33 -11.21 -8.89
C LEU A 95 7.87 -11.27 -8.73
N LYS A 96 8.37 -11.85 -7.63
CA LYS A 96 9.83 -12.07 -7.43
C LYS A 96 10.43 -12.99 -8.50
N GLU A 97 9.72 -14.05 -8.86
CA GLU A 97 10.17 -14.99 -9.89
C GLU A 97 10.23 -14.33 -11.28
N LEU A 98 9.23 -13.49 -11.60
CA LEU A 98 9.19 -12.69 -12.83
C LEU A 98 10.34 -11.66 -12.88
N GLU A 99 10.59 -10.95 -11.78
CA GLU A 99 11.72 -10.04 -11.65
C GLU A 99 13.07 -10.74 -11.88
N ALA A 100 13.26 -11.88 -11.22
CA ALA A 100 14.47 -12.68 -11.36
C ALA A 100 14.66 -13.21 -12.79
N PHE A 101 13.57 -13.52 -13.49
CA PHE A 101 13.63 -13.91 -14.90
C PHE A 101 14.05 -12.75 -15.80
N VAL A 102 13.38 -11.59 -15.70
CA VAL A 102 13.69 -10.41 -16.52
C VAL A 102 15.12 -9.96 -16.28
N LYS A 103 15.59 -9.96 -15.02
CA LYS A 103 16.96 -9.61 -14.66
C LYS A 103 17.99 -10.55 -15.31
N ARG A 104 17.80 -11.87 -15.19
CA ARG A 104 18.68 -12.88 -15.82
C ARG A 104 18.76 -12.70 -17.34
N ARG A 105 17.64 -12.41 -18.00
CA ARG A 105 17.60 -12.20 -19.46
C ARG A 105 18.29 -10.91 -19.89
N LEU A 106 18.16 -9.83 -19.12
CA LEU A 106 18.87 -8.58 -19.38
C LEU A 106 20.38 -8.71 -19.13
N GLU A 107 20.81 -9.51 -18.14
CA GLU A 107 22.23 -9.77 -17.88
C GLU A 107 22.89 -10.60 -18.99
N LEU A 108 22.16 -11.55 -19.58
CA LEU A 108 22.64 -12.30 -20.75
C LEU A 108 22.90 -11.41 -21.97
N LYS A 109 22.23 -10.25 -22.09
CA LYS A 109 22.53 -9.25 -23.14
C LYS A 109 23.83 -8.49 -22.90
N LYS A 110 24.27 -8.31 -21.65
CA LYS A 110 25.50 -7.55 -21.34
C LYS A 110 26.79 -8.34 -21.55
N LYS A 111 26.70 -9.67 -21.63
CA LYS A 111 27.84 -10.58 -21.80
C LYS A 111 28.07 -11.01 -23.26
N LYS A 112 27.29 -10.49 -24.21
CA LYS A 112 27.52 -10.60 -25.66
C LYS A 112 27.94 -9.25 -26.19
#